data_AF-A0A6A6RIA5-F1
#
_entry.id   AF-A0A6A6RIA5-F1
#
_cell.length_a   1.000
_cell.length_b   1.000
_cell.length_c   1.000
_cell.angle_alpha   90.00
_cell.angle_beta   90.00
_cell.angle_gamma   90.00
#
_symmetry.space_group_name_H-M   'P 1'
#
loop_
_entity.id
_entity.type
_entity.pdbx_description
1 polymer ?
#
loop_
_entity_poly.entity_id
_entity_poly.type
_entity_poly.pdbx_seq_one_letter_code
_entity_poly.pdbx_strand_id
1 'polypeptide(L)'
;MATSKSVEGCVKSHSRIPVNPKDTPALTSAFANGWNNLPVELKLHVLSFDLVLDKPIDSVTLEDNPKLRENLFNYLRMGPEIATLARIQFYYMNEWEVSLWKGHNSYFWRYKNPGTNHLLRRLTVSLSKGFEHWIWLANLAAGGYGFRNQSHVTLCIDARAMMRDWPDFDEMAPIIFRCHGQVKFRQSKSEDTLGKQKRLREKIQFDGEVKRVYTIVAMFSMWWSVSNFAFFFLWAELKLDFLFLGAVLTQMWAQ
;
A
#
# COMPACT_ATOMS: atom_id res chain seq x y z
N MET A 1 -27.24 28.14 -2.56
CA MET A 1 -26.45 27.88 -1.34
C MET A 1 -27.13 26.74 -0.59
N ALA A 2 -26.59 25.52 -0.67
CA ALA A 2 -27.11 24.36 0.04
C ALA A 2 -25.96 23.71 0.81
N THR A 3 -26.08 23.69 2.14
CA THR A 3 -25.10 23.20 3.09
C THR A 3 -25.31 21.71 3.33
N SER A 4 -24.38 20.87 2.86
CA SER A 4 -24.40 19.44 3.12
C SER A 4 -23.90 19.15 4.55
N LYS A 5 -24.77 18.57 5.39
CA LYS A 5 -24.42 18.06 6.73
C LYS A 5 -23.69 16.72 6.58
N SER A 6 -22.44 16.64 7.04
CA SER A 6 -21.73 15.37 7.18
C SER A 6 -22.27 14.62 8.41
N VAL A 7 -22.62 13.34 8.20
CA VAL A 7 -22.95 12.41 9.27
C VAL A 7 -21.64 11.80 9.76
N GLU A 8 -21.09 12.35 10.83
CA GLU A 8 -19.95 11.78 11.54
C GLU A 8 -20.40 10.58 12.37
N GLY A 9 -20.19 9.38 11.83
CA GLY A 9 -20.27 8.14 12.61
C GLY A 9 -19.10 8.08 13.59
N CYS A 10 -19.35 8.46 14.84
CA CYS A 10 -18.42 8.34 15.95
C CYS A 10 -18.15 6.85 16.24
N VAL A 11 -17.08 6.31 15.65
CA VAL A 11 -16.49 5.03 16.09
C VAL A 11 -15.87 5.30 17.46
N LYS A 12 -16.54 4.84 18.52
CA LYS A 12 -16.00 4.90 19.89
C LYS A 12 -14.69 4.10 19.93
N SER A 13 -13.57 4.82 19.84
CA SER A 13 -12.26 4.27 20.11
C SER A 13 -12.30 3.69 21.52
N HIS A 14 -12.06 2.38 21.65
CA HIS A 14 -11.93 1.75 22.95
C HIS A 14 -10.87 2.54 23.72
N SER A 15 -11.25 3.06 24.90
CA SER A 15 -10.37 3.87 25.73
C SER A 15 -9.09 3.08 25.99
N ARG A 16 -7.98 3.49 25.36
CA ARG A 16 -6.66 2.94 25.68
C ARG A 16 -6.35 3.40 27.09
N ILE A 17 -6.50 2.51 28.05
CA ILE A 17 -6.01 2.75 29.41
C ILE A 17 -4.52 3.08 29.26
N PRO A 18 -4.05 4.25 29.71
CA PRO A 18 -2.63 4.57 29.67
C PRO A 18 -1.91 3.60 30.60
N VAL A 19 -1.33 2.55 30.02
CA VAL A 19 -0.46 1.63 30.74
C VAL A 19 0.83 2.39 30.98
N ASN A 20 0.99 2.87 32.21
CA ASN A 20 2.23 3.47 32.65
C ASN A 20 3.26 2.33 32.71
N PRO A 21 4.32 2.34 31.89
CA PRO A 21 5.31 1.26 31.88
C PRO A 21 6.05 1.32 33.22
N LYS A 22 5.60 0.53 34.20
CA LYS A 22 6.38 0.24 35.39
C LYS A 22 7.64 -0.50 34.94
N ASP A 23 8.77 -0.19 35.59
CA ASP A 23 10.04 -0.87 35.37
C ASP A 23 9.81 -2.38 35.30
N THR A 24 10.09 -2.97 34.13
CA THR A 24 9.91 -4.40 33.93
C THR A 24 10.94 -5.10 34.82
N PRO A 25 10.53 -5.91 35.81
CA PRO A 25 11.49 -6.64 36.63
C PRO A 25 12.37 -7.52 35.75
N ALA A 26 13.62 -7.74 36.17
CA ALA A 26 14.55 -8.59 35.44
C ALA A 26 13.92 -9.97 35.16
N LEU A 27 14.09 -10.47 33.94
CA LEU A 27 13.54 -11.77 33.52
C LEU A 27 14.08 -12.87 34.45
N THR A 28 13.18 -13.50 35.20
CA THR A 28 13.54 -14.55 36.17
C THR A 28 13.66 -15.92 35.48
N SER A 29 14.27 -16.89 36.16
CA SER A 29 14.31 -18.29 35.70
C SER A 29 12.91 -18.88 35.47
N ALA A 30 11.90 -18.42 36.20
CA ALA A 30 10.52 -18.81 36.00
C ALA A 30 9.99 -18.43 34.59
N PHE A 31 10.37 -17.26 34.07
CA PHE A 31 10.02 -16.87 32.71
C PHE A 31 10.65 -17.79 31.68
N ALA A 32 11.95 -18.09 31.82
CA ALA A 32 12.64 -18.99 30.90
C ALA A 32 12.02 -20.40 30.90
N ASN A 33 11.68 -20.93 32.09
CA ASN A 33 10.99 -22.22 32.21
C ASN A 33 9.60 -22.18 31.56
N GLY A 34 8.84 -21.11 31.80
CA GLY A 34 7.55 -20.91 31.15
C GLY A 34 7.68 -20.89 29.64
N TRP A 35 8.61 -20.09 29.11
CA TRP A 35 8.87 -20.00 27.67
C TRP A 35 9.23 -21.34 27.06
N ASN A 36 10.17 -22.09 27.66
CA ASN A 36 10.62 -23.37 27.12
C ASN A 36 9.51 -24.42 27.05
N ASN A 37 8.51 -24.33 27.93
CA ASN A 37 7.34 -25.21 27.94
C ASN A 37 6.23 -24.79 26.97
N LEU A 38 6.33 -23.61 26.34
CA LEU A 38 5.33 -23.19 25.35
C LEU A 38 5.53 -23.92 24.02
N PRO A 39 4.44 -24.42 23.39
CA PRO A 39 4.44 -24.81 22.00
C PRO A 39 4.96 -23.70 21.09
N VAL A 40 5.63 -24.07 19.99
CA VAL A 40 6.21 -23.12 19.02
C VAL A 40 5.17 -22.15 18.48
N GLU A 41 3.94 -22.62 18.27
CA GLU A 41 2.83 -21.81 17.75
C GLU A 41 2.50 -20.65 18.70
N LEU A 42 2.46 -20.91 20.02
CA LEU A 42 2.22 -19.88 21.02
C LEU A 42 3.39 -18.90 21.12
N LYS A 43 4.63 -19.38 21.01
CA LYS A 43 5.82 -18.52 20.95
C LYS A 43 5.76 -17.55 19.76
N LEU A 44 5.44 -18.07 18.58
CA LEU A 44 5.28 -17.25 17.36
C LEU A 44 4.11 -16.27 17.49
N HIS A 45 3.01 -16.69 18.12
CA HIS A 45 1.87 -15.82 18.38
C HIS A 45 2.23 -14.65 19.31
N VAL A 46 2.94 -14.90 20.42
CA VAL A 46 3.43 -13.85 21.32
C VAL A 46 4.36 -12.89 20.58
N LEU A 47 5.34 -13.41 19.83
CA LEU A 47 6.27 -12.59 19.05
C LEU A 47 5.55 -11.74 17.99
N SER A 48 4.41 -12.20 17.46
CA SER A 48 3.65 -11.47 16.44
C SER A 48 3.11 -10.13 16.93
N PHE A 49 2.75 -10.02 18.22
CA PHE A 49 2.22 -8.77 18.78
C PHE A 49 3.26 -7.66 18.86
N ASP A 50 4.53 -8.01 19.05
CA ASP A 50 5.60 -7.03 19.24
C ASP A 50 6.42 -6.76 17.96
N LEU A 51 6.45 -7.73 17.04
CA LEU A 51 7.36 -7.71 15.90
C LEU A 51 6.66 -7.51 14.55
N VAL A 52 5.34 -7.64 14.47
CA VAL A 52 4.60 -7.47 13.21
C VAL A 52 3.91 -6.12 13.17
N LEU A 53 4.13 -5.39 12.07
CA LEU A 53 3.52 -4.10 11.81
C LEU A 53 2.40 -4.23 10.77
N ASP A 54 1.36 -3.42 10.93
CA ASP A 54 0.25 -3.32 9.98
C ASP A 54 0.64 -2.64 8.66
N LYS A 55 1.74 -1.90 8.66
CA LYS A 55 2.22 -1.12 7.51
C LYS A 55 3.52 -1.71 6.96
N PRO A 56 3.74 -1.61 5.63
CA PRO A 56 5.03 -1.95 5.05
C PRO A 56 6.18 -1.22 5.74
N ILE A 57 7.26 -1.95 6.02
CA ILE A 57 8.48 -1.44 6.61
C ILE A 57 9.37 -0.93 5.47
N ASP A 58 9.53 0.38 5.38
CA ASP A 58 10.58 1.00 4.58
C ASP A 58 11.82 1.29 5.44
N SER A 59 12.88 1.79 4.81
CA SER A 59 14.13 2.13 5.52
C SER A 59 13.92 3.20 6.58
N VAL A 60 12.99 4.14 6.33
CA VAL A 60 12.74 5.29 7.18
C VAL A 60 11.95 4.86 8.41
N THR A 61 10.88 4.09 8.23
CA THR A 61 10.05 3.50 9.30
C THR A 61 10.89 2.69 10.28
N LEU A 62 11.87 1.92 9.79
CA LEU A 62 12.75 1.15 10.67
C LEU A 62 13.69 2.04 11.50
N GLU A 63 14.10 3.19 10.96
CA GLU A 63 14.95 4.17 11.65
C GLU A 63 14.13 5.04 12.63
N ASP A 64 12.92 5.44 12.22
CA ASP A 64 12.01 6.30 12.96
C ASP A 64 11.20 5.56 14.04
N ASN A 65 11.20 4.23 14.04
CA ASN A 65 10.52 3.41 15.04
C ASN A 65 11.53 2.75 15.99
N PRO A 66 12.10 3.51 16.97
CA PRO A 66 13.09 2.98 17.89
C PRO A 66 12.53 1.82 18.72
N LYS A 67 11.23 1.84 19.03
CA LYS A 67 10.57 0.80 19.79
C LYS A 67 10.56 -0.55 19.06
N LEU A 68 10.26 -0.56 17.76
CA LEU A 68 10.33 -1.78 16.96
C LEU A 68 11.76 -2.35 16.94
N ARG A 69 12.72 -1.46 16.75
CA ARG A 69 14.14 -1.80 16.72
C ARG A 69 14.60 -2.37 18.06
N GLU A 70 14.24 -1.72 19.16
CA GLU A 70 14.52 -2.17 20.53
C GLU A 70 13.87 -3.51 20.82
N ASN A 71 12.60 -3.68 20.50
CA ASN A 71 11.88 -4.95 20.68
C ASN A 71 12.60 -6.08 19.94
N LEU A 72 12.91 -5.90 18.65
CA LEU A 72 13.64 -6.90 17.88
C LEU A 72 15.01 -7.19 18.49
N PHE A 73 15.80 -6.18 18.83
CA PHE A 73 17.12 -6.39 19.43
C PHE A 73 17.05 -7.06 20.80
N ASN A 74 16.03 -6.76 21.59
CA ASN A 74 15.82 -7.41 22.88
C ASN A 74 15.61 -8.91 22.68
N TYR A 75 14.73 -9.32 21.77
CA TYR A 75 14.52 -10.73 21.44
C TYR A 75 15.76 -11.39 20.82
N LEU A 76 16.52 -10.68 19.97
CA LEU A 76 17.76 -11.20 19.38
C LEU A 76 18.89 -11.40 20.40
N ARG A 77 18.84 -10.72 21.55
CA ARG A 77 19.79 -10.88 22.66
C ARG A 77 19.37 -11.95 23.68
N MET A 78 18.19 -12.54 23.52
CA MET A 78 17.75 -13.66 24.35
C MET A 78 18.42 -14.98 23.92
N GLY A 79 17.93 -16.12 24.42
CA GLY A 79 18.42 -17.44 24.01
C GLY A 79 18.32 -17.68 22.50
N PRO A 80 19.17 -18.57 21.94
CA PRO A 80 19.31 -18.75 20.50
C PRO A 80 18.02 -19.20 19.80
N GLU A 81 17.17 -19.96 20.48
CA GLU A 81 15.86 -20.35 19.99
C GLU A 81 14.95 -19.12 19.78
N ILE A 82 14.86 -18.24 20.80
CA ILE A 82 14.04 -17.01 20.75
C ILE A 82 14.56 -16.09 19.65
N ALA A 83 15.88 -15.88 19.60
CA ALA A 83 16.49 -15.04 18.58
C ALA A 83 16.17 -15.55 17.16
N THR A 84 16.19 -16.88 16.96
CA THR A 84 15.87 -17.49 15.67
C THR A 84 14.39 -17.30 15.31
N LEU A 85 13.47 -17.59 16.24
CA LEU A 85 12.03 -17.42 16.03
C LEU A 85 11.67 -15.96 15.79
N ALA A 86 12.20 -15.03 16.59
CA ALA A 86 11.98 -13.60 16.45
C ALA A 86 12.47 -13.09 15.09
N ARG A 87 13.66 -13.51 14.65
CA ARG A 87 14.20 -13.17 13.34
C ARG A 87 13.30 -13.68 12.21
N ILE A 88 12.89 -14.95 12.26
CA ILE A 88 12.03 -15.54 11.23
C ILE A 88 10.69 -14.80 11.21
N GLN A 89 10.04 -14.66 12.36
CA GLN A 89 8.74 -14.01 12.49
C GLN A 89 8.77 -12.57 11.96
N PHE A 90 9.78 -11.79 12.35
CA PHE A 90 9.94 -10.41 11.92
C PHE A 90 10.11 -10.30 10.40
N TYR A 91 10.98 -11.09 9.79
CA TYR A 91 11.22 -10.97 8.34
C TYR A 91 10.14 -11.62 7.47
N TYR A 92 9.54 -12.72 7.93
CA TYR A 92 8.52 -13.46 7.16
C TYR A 92 7.17 -12.76 7.16
N MET A 93 6.74 -12.22 8.30
CA MET A 93 5.36 -11.75 8.47
C MET A 93 5.18 -10.30 8.05
N ASN A 94 6.22 -9.48 8.20
CA ASN A 94 6.17 -8.09 7.79
C ASN A 94 6.23 -7.95 6.27
N GLU A 95 5.55 -6.92 5.77
CA GLU A 95 5.68 -6.47 4.40
C GLU A 95 6.81 -5.45 4.31
N TRP A 96 7.65 -5.55 3.29
CA TRP A 96 8.85 -4.74 3.15
C TRP A 96 8.69 -3.80 1.95
N GLU A 97 8.75 -2.50 2.20
CA GLU A 97 8.73 -1.53 1.13
C GLU A 97 10.15 -1.31 0.58
N VAL A 98 10.27 -1.56 -0.71
CA VAL A 98 11.48 -1.40 -1.48
C VAL A 98 11.29 -0.20 -2.41
N SER A 99 11.96 0.88 -2.06
CA SER A 99 12.07 2.07 -2.90
C SER A 99 13.42 2.08 -3.60
N LEU A 100 13.41 2.26 -4.92
CA LEU A 100 14.60 2.55 -5.70
C LEU A 100 15.02 4.01 -5.46
N TRP A 101 16.21 4.21 -4.91
CA TRP A 101 16.81 5.53 -4.78
C TRP A 101 17.87 5.73 -5.84
N LYS A 102 17.78 6.85 -6.56
CA LYS A 102 18.84 7.29 -7.47
C LYS A 102 19.93 7.96 -6.65
N GLY A 103 21.08 7.29 -6.53
CA GLY A 103 22.31 7.87 -6.03
C GLY A 103 23.01 8.77 -7.06
N HIS A 104 24.23 9.20 -6.74
CA HIS A 104 25.04 10.02 -7.65
C HIS A 104 25.29 9.35 -9.00
N ASN A 105 25.56 8.04 -9.04
CA ASN A 105 25.89 7.30 -10.27
C ASN A 105 25.19 5.92 -10.41
N SER A 106 24.39 5.51 -9.43
CA SER A 106 23.74 4.20 -9.46
C SER A 106 22.43 4.19 -8.66
N TYR A 107 21.52 3.30 -9.05
CA TYR A 107 20.37 2.98 -8.22
C TYR A 107 20.82 2.01 -7.13
N PHE A 108 20.68 2.41 -5.88
CA PHE A 108 20.99 1.55 -4.76
C PHE A 108 19.78 1.38 -3.85
N TRP A 109 19.77 0.23 -3.18
CA TRP A 109 18.76 -0.09 -2.20
C TRP A 109 19.13 0.56 -0.87
N ARG A 110 18.17 1.20 -0.21
CA ARG A 110 18.25 1.36 1.25
C ARG A 110 17.76 0.07 1.90
N TYR A 111 18.57 -0.97 1.85
CA TYR A 111 18.33 -2.18 2.63
C TYR A 111 19.63 -2.62 3.29
N LYS A 112 19.64 -2.75 4.62
CA LYS A 112 20.88 -2.82 5.40
C LYS A 112 21.54 -4.20 5.41
N ASN A 113 20.92 -5.28 4.90
CA ASN A 113 21.53 -6.60 4.99
C ASN A 113 21.08 -7.61 3.90
N PRO A 114 21.83 -7.77 2.79
CA PRO A 114 21.54 -8.80 1.78
C PRO A 114 21.43 -10.23 2.34
N GLY A 115 22.08 -10.50 3.47
CA GLY A 115 22.03 -11.80 4.15
C GLY A 115 20.63 -12.18 4.63
N THR A 116 19.70 -11.24 4.80
CA THR A 116 18.31 -11.53 5.20
C THR A 116 17.33 -11.58 4.03
N ASN A 117 17.77 -11.36 2.79
CA ASN A 117 16.87 -11.32 1.62
C ASN A 117 16.11 -12.64 1.40
N HIS A 118 16.74 -13.77 1.73
CA HIS A 118 16.11 -15.09 1.65
C HIS A 118 14.97 -15.28 2.67
N LEU A 119 14.87 -14.41 3.68
CA LEU A 119 13.80 -14.44 4.66
C LEU A 119 12.60 -13.56 4.27
N LEU A 120 12.77 -12.64 3.31
CA LEU A 120 11.70 -11.72 2.94
C LEU A 120 10.68 -12.43 2.04
N ARG A 121 9.44 -12.51 2.51
CA ARG A 121 8.35 -13.17 1.79
C ARG A 121 7.39 -12.22 1.09
N ARG A 122 7.26 -10.98 1.60
CA ARG A 122 6.29 -9.99 1.13
C ARG A 122 7.00 -8.69 0.81
N LEU A 123 6.95 -8.27 -0.45
CA LEU A 123 7.60 -7.04 -0.93
C LEU A 123 6.55 -6.10 -1.50
N THR A 124 6.60 -4.82 -1.12
CA THR A 124 5.98 -3.73 -1.86
C THR A 124 7.09 -2.97 -2.58
N VAL A 125 7.05 -2.91 -3.91
CA VAL A 125 8.02 -2.19 -4.71
C VAL A 125 7.39 -0.90 -5.22
N SER A 126 7.97 0.23 -4.86
CA SER A 126 7.51 1.54 -5.32
C SER A 126 8.31 1.98 -6.56
N LEU A 127 7.63 2.00 -7.72
CA LEU A 127 8.20 2.35 -9.02
C LEU A 127 7.78 3.78 -9.40
N SER A 128 8.74 4.69 -9.42
CA SER A 128 8.50 6.11 -9.67
C SER A 128 9.28 6.70 -10.83
N LYS A 129 10.25 6.03 -11.47
CA LYS A 129 11.07 6.64 -12.54
C LYS A 129 11.56 5.63 -13.57
N GLY A 130 11.58 6.05 -14.85
CA GLY A 130 12.53 5.57 -15.87
C GLY A 130 12.54 4.09 -16.28
N PHE A 131 13.38 3.82 -17.28
CA PHE A 131 13.68 2.50 -17.84
C PHE A 131 14.51 1.65 -16.87
N GLU A 132 15.31 2.27 -16.01
CA GLU A 132 16.22 1.56 -15.10
C GLU A 132 15.47 0.78 -14.03
N HIS A 133 14.29 1.27 -13.63
CA HIS A 133 13.39 0.56 -12.74
C HIS A 133 12.87 -0.74 -13.38
N TRP A 134 12.72 -0.78 -14.71
CA TRP A 134 12.31 -1.99 -15.44
C TRP A 134 13.41 -3.03 -15.51
N ILE A 135 14.64 -2.62 -15.80
CA ILE A 135 15.81 -3.51 -15.75
C ILE A 135 15.92 -4.12 -14.34
N TRP A 136 15.79 -3.27 -13.32
CA TRP A 136 15.80 -3.73 -11.93
C TRP A 136 14.66 -4.69 -11.63
N LEU A 137 13.45 -4.41 -12.12
CA LEU A 137 12.29 -5.27 -11.90
C LEU A 137 12.47 -6.64 -12.55
N ALA A 138 13.07 -6.67 -13.75
CA ALA A 138 13.42 -7.91 -14.44
C ALA A 138 14.46 -8.72 -13.64
N ASN A 139 15.48 -8.05 -13.10
CA ASN A 139 16.46 -8.69 -12.21
C ASN A 139 15.84 -9.19 -10.90
N LEU A 140 14.87 -8.46 -10.36
CA LEU A 140 14.11 -8.89 -9.18
C LEU A 140 13.32 -10.17 -9.47
N ALA A 141 12.59 -10.20 -10.58
CA ALA A 141 11.81 -11.34 -11.01
C ALA A 141 12.69 -12.58 -11.30
N ALA A 142 13.88 -12.36 -11.87
CA ALA A 142 14.90 -13.39 -12.06
C ALA A 142 15.58 -13.85 -10.76
N GLY A 143 15.29 -13.23 -9.61
CA GLY A 143 15.88 -13.58 -8.32
C GLY A 143 17.32 -13.09 -8.13
N GLY A 144 17.80 -12.16 -8.97
CA GLY A 144 19.17 -11.64 -8.96
C GLY A 144 19.58 -10.95 -7.65
N TYR A 145 18.60 -10.54 -6.84
CA TYR A 145 18.84 -9.90 -5.54
C TYR A 145 18.73 -10.86 -4.33
N GLY A 146 18.60 -12.17 -4.54
CA GLY A 146 18.63 -13.17 -3.45
C GLY A 146 17.32 -13.35 -2.69
N PHE A 147 16.21 -12.79 -3.18
CA PHE A 147 14.88 -13.01 -2.63
C PHE A 147 14.30 -14.35 -3.12
N ARG A 148 14.81 -15.46 -2.58
CA ARG A 148 14.46 -16.80 -3.06
C ARG A 148 13.07 -17.28 -2.65
N ASN A 149 12.54 -16.73 -1.55
CA ASN A 149 11.30 -17.19 -0.92
C ASN A 149 10.17 -16.16 -1.03
N GLN A 150 10.12 -15.39 -2.11
CA GLN A 150 9.05 -14.43 -2.35
C GLN A 150 7.71 -15.17 -2.49
N SER A 151 6.77 -14.84 -1.61
CA SER A 151 5.40 -15.35 -1.68
C SER A 151 4.44 -14.33 -2.29
N HIS A 152 4.70 -13.04 -2.05
CA HIS A 152 3.85 -11.95 -2.50
C HIS A 152 4.67 -10.71 -2.92
N VAL A 153 4.37 -10.18 -4.11
CA VAL A 153 4.95 -8.93 -4.59
C VAL A 153 3.84 -7.94 -4.97
N THR A 154 3.81 -6.79 -4.32
CA THR A 154 2.96 -5.66 -4.67
C THR A 154 3.79 -4.64 -5.44
N LEU A 155 3.42 -4.32 -6.68
CA LEU A 155 4.07 -3.27 -7.45
C LEU A 155 3.24 -1.99 -7.37
N CYS A 156 3.78 -0.93 -6.79
CA CYS A 156 3.18 0.39 -6.67
C CYS A 156 3.77 1.31 -7.75
N ILE A 157 3.04 1.50 -8.85
CA ILE A 157 3.49 2.27 -10.00
C ILE A 157 2.93 3.69 -9.94
N ASP A 158 3.80 4.70 -9.96
CA ASP A 158 3.40 6.09 -10.19
C ASP A 158 3.15 6.34 -11.68
N ALA A 159 1.88 6.36 -12.07
CA ALA A 159 1.46 6.52 -13.46
C ALA A 159 1.94 7.85 -14.06
N ARG A 160 2.05 8.93 -13.25
CA ARG A 160 2.46 10.24 -13.77
C ARG A 160 3.92 10.25 -14.15
N ALA A 161 4.75 9.62 -13.33
CA ALA A 161 6.18 9.61 -13.56
C ALA A 161 6.55 8.66 -14.70
N MET A 162 5.83 7.53 -14.81
CA MET A 162 5.96 6.63 -15.95
C MET A 162 5.62 7.28 -17.29
N MET A 163 4.69 8.24 -17.35
CA MET A 163 4.32 8.86 -18.62
C MET A 163 5.39 9.75 -19.24
N ARG A 164 6.32 10.29 -18.43
CA ARG A 164 7.40 11.13 -18.97
C ARG A 164 8.46 10.31 -19.67
N ASP A 165 8.79 9.17 -19.07
CA ASP A 165 9.89 8.30 -19.50
C ASP A 165 9.31 6.93 -19.88
N TRP A 166 8.22 6.92 -20.64
CA TRP A 166 7.51 5.70 -21.01
C TRP A 166 8.43 4.88 -21.93
N PRO A 167 8.99 3.75 -21.47
CA PRO A 167 9.85 2.96 -22.33
C PRO A 167 9.02 2.36 -23.47
N ASP A 168 9.68 2.06 -24.58
CA ASP A 168 9.01 1.36 -25.67
C ASP A 168 8.74 -0.09 -25.26
N PHE A 169 7.57 -0.32 -24.67
CA PHE A 169 7.18 -1.62 -24.15
C PHE A 169 6.99 -2.67 -25.23
N ASP A 170 6.82 -2.25 -26.49
CA ASP A 170 6.56 -3.18 -27.57
C ASP A 170 7.79 -4.08 -27.82
N GLU A 171 9.00 -3.56 -27.55
CA GLU A 171 10.26 -4.31 -27.65
C GLU A 171 10.64 -5.07 -26.37
N MET A 172 10.02 -4.75 -25.22
CA MET A 172 10.40 -5.37 -23.94
C MET A 172 9.72 -6.73 -23.72
N ALA A 173 10.53 -7.71 -23.31
CA ALA A 173 10.04 -9.01 -22.86
C ALA A 173 9.14 -8.85 -21.61
N PRO A 174 8.11 -9.70 -21.46
CA PRO A 174 7.28 -9.69 -20.26
C PRO A 174 8.11 -10.05 -19.02
N ILE A 175 7.79 -9.40 -17.90
CA ILE A 175 8.40 -9.69 -16.60
C ILE A 175 7.48 -10.65 -15.86
N ILE A 176 7.99 -11.85 -15.60
CA ILE A 176 7.23 -12.94 -15.01
C ILE A 176 7.71 -13.18 -13.58
N PHE A 177 6.82 -12.97 -12.61
CA PHE A 177 7.07 -13.26 -11.20
C PHE A 177 6.53 -14.66 -10.86
N ARG A 178 7.42 -15.51 -10.32
CA ARG A 178 7.08 -16.86 -9.84
C ARG A 178 6.44 -16.86 -8.44
N CYS A 179 5.62 -15.87 -8.15
CA CYS A 179 4.95 -15.71 -6.86
C CYS A 179 3.60 -15.03 -7.05
N HIS A 180 2.79 -14.97 -5.99
CA HIS A 180 1.57 -14.17 -6.04
C HIS A 180 1.93 -12.69 -6.11
N GLY A 181 1.06 -11.88 -6.68
CA GLY A 181 1.28 -10.45 -6.64
C GLY A 181 0.11 -9.63 -7.15
N GLN A 182 0.32 -8.32 -7.09
CA GLN A 182 -0.66 -7.34 -7.52
C GLN A 182 0.04 -6.07 -8.01
N VAL A 183 -0.56 -5.42 -9.01
CA VAL A 183 -0.10 -4.11 -9.49
C VAL A 183 -1.08 -3.04 -9.04
N LYS A 184 -0.59 -2.10 -8.24
CA LYS A 184 -1.31 -0.91 -7.76
C LYS A 184 -0.79 0.32 -8.49
N PHE A 185 -1.69 1.14 -8.99
CA PHE A 185 -1.35 2.41 -9.63
C PHE A 185 -1.63 3.57 -8.68
N ARG A 186 -0.64 4.43 -8.44
CA ARG A 186 -0.80 5.66 -7.67
C ARG A 186 -1.51 6.66 -8.58
N GLN A 187 -2.76 6.99 -8.20
CA GLN A 187 -3.72 7.87 -8.88
C GLN A 187 -3.27 8.51 -10.21
N SER A 188 -3.92 8.09 -11.29
CA SER A 188 -4.12 8.95 -12.46
C SER A 188 -5.61 8.95 -12.80
N LYS A 189 -6.20 10.15 -12.88
CA LYS A 189 -7.61 10.35 -13.24
C LYS A 189 -7.83 10.54 -14.75
N SER A 190 -6.77 10.51 -15.58
CA SER A 190 -6.93 10.74 -17.02
C SER A 190 -7.25 9.45 -17.78
N GLU A 191 -8.16 9.53 -18.74
CA GLU A 191 -8.60 8.42 -19.59
C GLU A 191 -7.44 7.81 -20.38
N ASP A 192 -6.51 8.64 -20.87
CA ASP A 192 -5.25 8.22 -21.52
C ASP A 192 -4.38 7.29 -20.66
N THR A 193 -4.48 7.38 -19.33
CA THR A 193 -3.72 6.47 -18.47
C THR A 193 -4.32 5.09 -18.35
N LEU A 194 -5.60 4.90 -18.64
CA LEU A 194 -6.24 3.60 -18.50
C LEU A 194 -5.72 2.59 -19.53
N GLY A 195 -5.58 3.02 -20.79
CA GLY A 195 -5.02 2.18 -21.86
C GLY A 195 -3.58 1.76 -21.57
N LYS A 196 -2.76 2.70 -21.10
CA LYS A 196 -1.38 2.47 -20.66
C LYS A 196 -1.28 1.52 -19.46
N GLN A 197 -2.16 1.69 -18.46
CA GLN A 197 -2.24 0.79 -17.31
C GLN A 197 -2.63 -0.64 -17.71
N LYS A 198 -3.52 -0.79 -18.69
CA LYS A 198 -3.90 -2.11 -19.22
C LYS A 198 -2.71 -2.82 -19.86
N ARG A 199 -1.97 -2.15 -20.75
CA ARG A 199 -0.75 -2.71 -21.38
C ARG A 199 0.29 -3.12 -20.35
N LEU A 200 0.49 -2.31 -19.30
CA LEU A 200 1.41 -2.65 -18.21
C LEU A 200 1.03 -3.93 -17.47
N ARG A 201 -0.26 -4.12 -17.20
CA ARG A 201 -0.77 -5.34 -16.56
C ARG A 201 -0.61 -6.57 -17.45
N GLU A 202 -0.54 -6.41 -18.76
CA GLU A 202 -0.31 -7.52 -19.70
C GLU A 202 1.18 -7.91 -19.74
N LYS A 203 2.08 -6.92 -19.57
CA LYS A 203 3.54 -7.13 -19.54
C LYS A 203 4.06 -7.66 -18.20
N ILE A 204 3.37 -7.38 -17.10
CA ILE A 204 3.71 -7.94 -15.78
C ILE A 204 2.80 -9.12 -15.50
N GLN A 205 3.39 -10.31 -15.44
CA GLN A 205 2.66 -11.54 -15.18
C GLN A 205 3.10 -12.12 -13.82
N PHE A 206 2.13 -12.70 -13.11
CA PHE A 206 2.36 -13.41 -11.86
C PHE A 206 1.84 -14.84 -12.05
N ASP A 207 2.70 -15.83 -11.80
CA ASP A 207 2.36 -17.25 -11.98
C ASP A 207 1.48 -17.81 -10.85
N GLY A 208 1.44 -17.14 -9.69
CA GLY A 208 0.51 -17.47 -8.61
C GLY A 208 -0.84 -16.79 -8.83
N GLU A 209 -1.96 -17.52 -8.65
CA GLU A 209 -3.34 -17.02 -8.83
C GLU A 209 -3.47 -15.51 -8.54
N VAL A 210 -3.64 -14.72 -9.60
CA VAL A 210 -3.82 -13.28 -9.50
C VAL A 210 -5.22 -13.01 -8.96
N LYS A 211 -5.35 -12.84 -7.64
CA LYS A 211 -6.52 -12.15 -7.08
C LYS A 211 -6.49 -10.72 -7.63
N ARG A 212 -7.28 -10.44 -8.66
CA ARG A 212 -7.47 -9.10 -9.22
C ARG A 212 -8.05 -8.19 -8.15
N VAL A 213 -7.20 -7.51 -7.39
CA VAL A 213 -7.64 -6.45 -6.47
C VAL A 213 -7.89 -5.21 -7.33
N TYR A 214 -9.13 -5.04 -7.77
CA TYR A 214 -9.61 -3.76 -8.24
C TYR A 214 -9.70 -2.86 -7.01
N THR A 215 -8.66 -2.05 -6.77
CA THR A 215 -8.76 -0.93 -5.84
C THR A 215 -9.72 0.10 -6.46
N ILE A 216 -11.02 -0.10 -6.24
CA ILE A 216 -12.06 0.88 -6.52
C ILE A 216 -11.89 2.03 -5.51
N VAL A 217 -10.93 2.92 -5.76
CA VAL A 217 -10.83 4.22 -5.05
C VAL A 217 -11.53 5.32 -5.86
N ALA A 218 -12.37 4.95 -6.82
CA ALA A 218 -13.08 5.88 -7.70
C ALA A 218 -14.62 5.75 -7.65
N MET A 219 -15.22 5.25 -6.56
CA MET A 219 -16.69 5.23 -6.44
C MET A 219 -17.31 6.35 -5.60
N PHE A 220 -16.53 7.18 -4.90
CA PHE A 220 -17.09 8.33 -4.18
C PHE A 220 -17.10 9.65 -4.97
N SER A 221 -16.46 9.73 -6.14
CA SER A 221 -16.57 10.91 -7.01
C SER A 221 -17.62 10.81 -8.11
N MET A 222 -18.19 9.61 -8.36
CA MET A 222 -19.27 9.44 -9.35
C MET A 222 -20.67 9.69 -8.77
N TRP A 223 -20.88 9.53 -7.46
CA TRP A 223 -22.19 9.87 -6.85
C TRP A 223 -22.45 11.37 -6.69
N TRP A 224 -21.41 12.21 -6.73
CA TRP A 224 -21.59 13.67 -6.75
C TRP A 224 -21.95 14.22 -8.14
N SER A 225 -21.63 13.50 -9.22
CA SER A 225 -21.95 13.97 -10.59
C SER A 225 -23.34 13.58 -11.06
N VAL A 226 -23.91 12.47 -10.59
CA VAL A 226 -25.31 12.09 -10.93
C VAL A 226 -26.31 12.96 -10.16
N SER A 227 -25.96 13.40 -8.95
CA SER A 227 -26.79 14.30 -8.14
C SER A 227 -26.89 15.73 -8.69
N ASN A 228 -25.89 16.20 -9.45
CA ASN A 228 -25.92 17.50 -10.11
C ASN A 228 -26.59 17.47 -11.49
N PHE A 229 -26.65 16.31 -12.16
CA PHE A 229 -27.33 16.19 -13.44
C PHE A 229 -28.86 16.18 -13.29
N ALA A 230 -29.38 15.58 -12.21
CA ALA A 230 -30.80 15.68 -11.87
C ALA A 230 -31.22 17.11 -11.48
N PHE A 231 -30.33 17.89 -10.87
CA PHE A 231 -30.60 19.30 -10.54
C PHE A 231 -30.59 20.23 -11.76
N PHE A 232 -29.79 19.90 -12.79
CA PHE A 232 -29.77 20.66 -14.05
C PHE A 232 -30.98 20.38 -14.93
N PHE A 233 -31.53 19.16 -14.93
CA PHE A 233 -32.78 18.87 -15.63
C PHE A 233 -34.01 19.50 -14.94
N LEU A 234 -34.06 19.52 -13.60
CA LEU A 234 -35.14 20.21 -12.89
C LEU A 234 -35.06 21.75 -13.02
N TRP A 235 -33.87 22.32 -13.19
CA TRP A 235 -33.72 23.77 -13.42
C TRP A 235 -33.97 24.18 -14.89
N ALA A 236 -33.78 23.26 -15.84
CA ALA A 236 -34.10 23.52 -17.24
C ALA A 236 -35.61 23.55 -17.50
N GLU A 237 -36.41 22.72 -16.81
CA GLU A 237 -37.88 22.80 -16.91
C GLU A 237 -38.46 24.04 -16.20
N LEU A 238 -37.88 24.47 -15.08
CA LEU A 238 -38.34 25.68 -14.36
C LEU A 238 -38.01 27.01 -15.06
N LYS A 239 -37.15 27.02 -16.09
CA LYS A 239 -36.89 28.22 -16.91
C LYS A 239 -37.81 28.37 -18.12
N LEU A 240 -38.50 27.30 -18.54
CA LEU A 240 -39.46 27.34 -19.64
C LEU A 240 -40.81 27.93 -19.21
N ASP A 241 -41.20 27.78 -17.94
CA ASP A 241 -42.42 28.41 -17.42
C ASP A 241 -42.28 29.92 -17.14
N PHE A 242 -41.05 30.40 -16.89
CA PHE A 242 -40.81 31.83 -16.65
C PHE A 242 -40.78 32.69 -17.92
N LEU A 243 -40.55 32.08 -19.09
CA LEU A 243 -40.60 32.78 -20.37
C LEU A 243 -42.02 32.88 -20.95
N PHE A 244 -42.96 32.04 -20.49
CA PHE A 244 -44.37 32.14 -20.87
C PHE A 244 -45.15 33.18 -20.05
N LEU A 245 -44.78 33.45 -18.79
CA LEU A 245 -45.43 34.50 -17.99
C LEU A 245 -45.03 35.93 -18.39
N GLY A 246 -43.85 36.12 -19.01
CA GLY A 246 -43.36 37.44 -19.45
C GLY A 246 -44.06 37.98 -20.73
N ALA A 247 -44.62 37.09 -21.55
CA ALA A 247 -45.32 37.47 -22.79
C ALA A 247 -46.80 37.84 -22.57
N VAL A 248 -47.41 37.40 -21.46
CA VAL A 248 -48.82 37.73 -21.13
C VAL A 248 -48.93 39.09 -20.43
N LEU A 249 -47.90 39.50 -19.67
CA LEU A 249 -47.93 40.77 -18.93
C LEU A 249 -47.63 42.02 -19.79
N THR A 250 -46.99 41.86 -20.95
CA THR A 250 -46.77 42.98 -21.90
C THR A 250 -47.99 43.32 -22.75
N GLN A 251 -49.01 42.46 -22.81
CA GLN A 251 -50.27 42.72 -23.52
C GLN A 251 -51.34 43.44 -22.68
N MET A 252 -51.17 43.53 -21.36
CA MET A 252 -52.12 44.23 -20.45
C MET A 252 -51.76 45.69 -20.13
N TRP A 253 -50.67 46.23 -20.71
CA TRP A 253 -50.26 47.64 -20.51
C TRP A 253 -50.38 48.51 -21.78
N ALA A 254 -51.06 48.00 -22.82
CA ALA A 254 -51.32 48.71 -24.07
C ALA A 254 -52.82 48.87 -24.37
N GLN A 255 -53.64 49.09 -23.33
CA GLN A 255 -55.00 49.63 -23.41
C GLN A 255 -55.19 50.73 -22.38
#